data_AF-A0A257K532-F1
#
_entry.id   AF-A0A257K532-F1
#
_cell.length_a   1.000
_cell.length_b   1.000
_cell.length_c   1.000
_cell.angle_alpha   90.00
_cell.angle_beta   90.00
_cell.angle_gamma   90.00
#
_symmetry.space_group_name_H-M   'P 1'
#
loop_
_entity.id
_entity.type
_entity.pdbx_description
1 polymer ?
#
loop_
_entity_poly.entity_id
_entity_poly.type
_entity_poly.pdbx_seq_one_letter_code
_entity_poly.pdbx_strand_id
1 'polypeptide(L)'
;MMATGFSFAGGIRVGEAWGKRSIKDIKLAGFSAYFLVFLFMSLCSVLILVFDQFLLKLYIDDFEVIKLALPLLSIAAFFQLSDGIQVVGLGVLRGLADIKLPTIITFVAYWVVALPMGYLLGFV
;
A
#
# COMPACT_ATOMS: atom_id res chain seq x y z
N MET A 1 -5.71 5.63 -2.61
CA MET A 1 -6.92 5.10 -3.30
C MET A 1 -6.71 4.71 -4.77
N MET A 2 -5.50 4.84 -5.34
CA MET A 2 -5.21 4.31 -6.69
C MET A 2 -4.85 2.81 -6.67
N ALA A 3 -4.17 2.34 -5.60
CA ALA A 3 -3.84 0.92 -5.40
C ALA A 3 -5.08 0.00 -5.35
N THR A 4 -6.21 0.51 -4.85
CA THR A 4 -7.46 -0.24 -4.79
C THR A 4 -8.00 -0.59 -6.17
N GLY A 5 -7.74 0.22 -7.21
CA GLY A 5 -8.09 -0.11 -8.59
C GLY A 5 -7.36 -1.36 -9.08
N PHE A 6 -6.04 -1.44 -8.83
CA PHE A 6 -5.23 -2.63 -9.11
C PHE A 6 -5.68 -3.84 -8.29
N SER A 7 -6.07 -3.61 -7.04
CA SER A 7 -6.59 -4.63 -6.12
C SER A 7 -7.87 -5.28 -6.65
N PHE A 8 -8.83 -4.48 -7.12
CA PHE A 8 -10.06 -5.00 -7.74
C PHE A 8 -9.80 -5.70 -9.07
N ALA A 9 -8.99 -5.12 -9.94
CA ALA A 9 -8.65 -5.72 -11.23
C ALA A 9 -7.91 -7.07 -11.07
N GLY A 10 -6.93 -7.11 -10.16
CA GLY A 10 -6.21 -8.32 -9.80
C GLY A 10 -7.12 -9.37 -9.16
N GLY A 11 -7.98 -8.96 -8.23
CA GLY A 11 -8.96 -9.84 -7.58
C GLY A 11 -9.93 -10.49 -8.58
N ILE A 12 -10.46 -9.73 -9.55
CA ILE A 12 -11.35 -10.26 -10.60
C ILE A 12 -10.62 -11.28 -11.48
N ARG A 13 -9.40 -10.97 -11.95
CA ARG A 13 -8.61 -11.88 -12.80
C ARG A 13 -8.22 -13.17 -12.08
N VAL A 14 -7.85 -13.05 -10.80
CA VAL A 14 -7.51 -14.18 -9.96
C VAL A 14 -8.75 -15.03 -9.67
N GLY A 15 -9.90 -14.40 -9.42
CA GLY A 15 -11.18 -15.10 -9.26
C GLY A 15 -11.63 -15.84 -10.53
N GLU A 16 -11.43 -15.25 -11.70
CA GLU A 16 -11.68 -15.91 -12.99
C GLU A 16 -10.77 -17.16 -13.16
N ALA A 17 -9.48 -17.02 -12.88
CA ALA A 17 -8.51 -18.11 -12.96
C ALA A 17 -8.77 -19.22 -11.94
N TRP A 18 -9.25 -18.85 -10.75
CA TRP A 18 -9.72 -19.78 -9.71
C TRP A 18 -10.92 -20.58 -10.20
N GLY A 19 -11.90 -19.94 -10.84
CA GLY A 19 -13.03 -20.60 -11.48
C GLY A 19 -12.61 -21.62 -12.56
N LYS A 20 -11.54 -21.33 -13.31
CA LYS A 20 -10.95 -22.22 -14.32
C LYS A 20 -10.03 -23.31 -13.74
N ARG A 21 -9.81 -23.35 -12.42
CA ARG A 21 -8.89 -24.27 -11.72
C ARG A 21 -7.45 -24.26 -12.26
N SER A 22 -7.01 -23.16 -12.85
CA SER A 22 -5.67 -23.03 -13.44
C SER A 22 -4.72 -22.32 -12.47
N ILE A 23 -3.86 -23.09 -11.81
CA ILE A 23 -2.86 -22.57 -10.86
C ILE A 23 -1.85 -21.65 -11.56
N LYS A 24 -1.54 -21.92 -12.83
CA LYS A 24 -0.63 -21.09 -13.63
C LYS A 24 -1.21 -19.69 -13.84
N ASP A 25 -2.49 -19.61 -14.19
CA ASP A 25 -3.16 -18.33 -14.46
C ASP A 25 -3.38 -17.52 -13.17
N ILE A 26 -3.64 -18.20 -12.05
CA ILE A 26 -3.72 -17.57 -10.72
C ILE A 26 -2.39 -16.88 -10.38
N LYS A 27 -1.27 -17.58 -10.52
CA LYS A 27 0.06 -17.02 -10.23
C LYS A 27 0.36 -15.86 -11.17
N LEU A 28 0.11 -16.01 -12.47
CA LEU A 28 0.37 -14.96 -13.45
C LEU A 28 -0.46 -13.69 -13.17
N ALA A 29 -1.76 -13.84 -12.91
CA ALA A 29 -2.65 -12.73 -12.57
C ALA A 29 -2.26 -12.04 -11.25
N GLY A 30 -1.90 -12.83 -10.22
CA GLY A 30 -1.42 -12.29 -8.95
C GLY A 30 -0.10 -11.52 -9.10
N PHE A 31 0.92 -12.14 -9.71
CA PHE A 31 2.24 -11.52 -9.88
C PHE A 31 2.20 -10.29 -10.78
N SER A 32 1.40 -10.30 -11.85
CA SER A 32 1.23 -9.12 -12.71
C SER A 32 0.57 -7.96 -11.96
N ALA A 33 -0.44 -8.21 -11.13
CA ALA A 33 -1.06 -7.19 -10.29
C ALA A 33 -0.06 -6.59 -9.27
N TYR A 34 0.75 -7.43 -8.61
CA TYR A 34 1.81 -6.97 -7.71
C TYR A 34 2.88 -6.13 -8.43
N PHE A 35 3.32 -6.58 -9.61
CA PHE A 35 4.32 -5.86 -10.38
C PHE A 35 3.83 -4.49 -10.83
N LEU A 36 2.58 -4.42 -11.32
CA LEU A 36 1.97 -3.16 -11.75
C LEU A 36 1.81 -2.17 -10.60
N VAL A 37 1.32 -2.62 -9.44
CA VAL A 37 1.16 -1.71 -8.29
C VAL A 37 2.51 -1.26 -7.76
N PHE A 38 3.52 -2.14 -7.74
CA PHE A 38 4.87 -1.77 -7.31
C PHE A 38 5.45 -0.69 -8.21
N LEU A 39 5.38 -0.87 -9.53
CA LEU A 39 5.88 0.11 -10.50
C LEU A 39 5.16 1.45 -10.35
N PHE A 40 3.83 1.42 -10.24
CA PHE A 40 3.01 2.62 -10.10
C PHE A 40 3.28 3.35 -8.78
N MET A 41 3.34 2.63 -7.66
CA MET A 41 3.64 3.22 -6.36
C MET A 41 5.08 3.74 -6.28
N SER A 42 6.04 3.06 -6.91
CA SER A 42 7.42 3.55 -7.04
C SER A 42 7.47 4.87 -7.79
N LEU A 43 6.73 4.99 -8.89
CA LEU A 43 6.64 6.24 -9.63
C LEU A 43 6.04 7.36 -8.76
N CYS A 44 4.92 7.09 -8.07
CA CYS A 44 4.30 8.05 -7.18
C CYS A 44 5.22 8.47 -6.02
N SER A 45 5.94 7.53 -5.42
CA SER A 45 6.88 7.80 -4.33
C SER A 45 8.00 8.73 -4.79
N VAL A 46 8.60 8.48 -5.97
CA VAL A 46 9.61 9.36 -6.56
C VAL A 46 9.03 10.75 -6.83
N LEU A 47 7.81 10.85 -7.37
CA LEU A 47 7.16 12.14 -7.59
C LEU A 47 6.94 12.90 -6.28
N ILE A 48 6.51 12.23 -5.21
CA ILE A 48 6.34 12.87 -3.90
C ILE A 48 7.68 13.37 -3.36
N LEU A 49 8.75 12.59 -3.49
CA LEU A 49 10.09 12.98 -3.02
C LEU A 49 10.69 14.15 -3.82
N VAL A 50 10.42 14.23 -5.13
CA VAL A 50 10.94 15.31 -5.99
C VAL A 50 10.13 16.60 -5.81
N PHE A 51 8.83 16.48 -5.56
CA PHE A 51 7.91 17.62 -5.44
C PHE A 51 7.45 17.88 -3.99
N ASP A 52 8.17 17.38 -3.00
CA ASP A 52 7.82 17.45 -1.58
C ASP A 52 7.60 18.89 -1.10
N GLN A 53 8.52 19.81 -1.41
CA GLN A 53 8.43 21.22 -1.05
C GLN A 53 7.29 21.93 -1.77
N PHE A 54 7.01 21.57 -3.02
CA PHE A 54 5.91 22.15 -3.78
C PHE A 54 4.56 21.71 -3.22
N LEU A 55 4.42 20.43 -2.88
CA LEU A 55 3.23 19.86 -2.27
C LEU A 55 2.94 20.49 -0.89
N LEU A 56 3.98 20.70 -0.08
CA LEU A 56 3.83 21.32 1.25
C LEU A 56 3.45 22.80 1.16
N LYS A 57 4.07 23.56 0.24
CA LYS A 57 3.73 24.98 0.02
C LYS A 57 2.33 25.21 -0.53
N LEU A 58 1.68 24.19 -1.10
CA LEU A 58 0.31 24.29 -1.58
C LEU A 58 -0.71 24.35 -0.44
N TYR A 59 -0.36 23.81 0.73
CA TYR A 59 -1.23 23.71 1.90
C TYR A 59 -0.79 24.57 3.08
N ILE A 60 0.50 24.92 3.15
CA ILE A 60 1.13 25.52 4.33
C ILE A 60 1.95 26.72 3.87
N ASP A 61 1.66 27.89 4.43
CA ASP A 61 2.43 29.13 4.19
C ASP A 61 3.53 29.36 5.23
N ASP A 62 3.49 28.67 6.37
CA ASP A 62 4.45 28.81 7.46
C ASP A 62 5.71 27.95 7.25
N PHE A 63 6.87 28.60 7.20
CA PHE A 63 8.17 27.96 7.00
C PHE A 63 8.59 27.01 8.13
N GLU A 64 8.19 27.26 9.37
CA GLU A 64 8.53 26.37 10.50
C GLU A 64 7.79 25.03 10.37
N VAL A 65 6.52 25.09 9.97
CA VAL A 65 5.70 23.88 9.77
C VAL A 65 6.17 23.09 8.56
N ILE A 66 6.56 23.75 7.46
CA ILE A 66 7.14 23.08 6.28
C ILE A 66 8.41 22.30 6.65
N LYS A 67 9.29 22.88 7.47
CA LYS A 67 10.53 22.22 7.92
C LYS A 67 10.25 20.93 8.71
N LEU A 68 9.21 20.93 9.55
CA LEU A 68 8.80 19.75 10.30
C LEU A 68 8.10 18.71 9.41
N ALA A 69 7.34 19.16 8.41
CA ALA A 69 6.58 18.29 7.52
C ALA A 69 7.42 17.58 6.45
N LEU A 70 8.54 18.15 6.00
CA LEU A 70 9.46 17.56 5.02
C LEU A 70 9.89 16.10 5.34
N PRO A 71 10.44 15.82 6.54
CA PRO A 71 10.84 14.45 6.88
C PRO A 71 9.64 13.50 7.01
N LEU A 72 8.49 14.00 7.49
CA LEU A 72 7.25 13.23 7.59
C LEU A 72 6.73 12.81 6.21
N LEU A 73 6.77 13.73 5.24
CA LEU A 73 6.34 13.46 3.87
C LEU A 73 7.28 12.47 3.17
N SER A 74 8.59 12.57 3.44
CA SER A 74 9.57 11.60 2.94
C SER A 74 9.29 10.19 3.47
N ILE A 75 9.02 10.05 4.77
CA ILE A 75 8.63 8.76 5.38
C ILE A 75 7.33 8.24 4.75
N ALA A 76 6.33 9.12 4.55
CA ALA A 76 5.07 8.75 3.92
C ALA A 76 5.26 8.24 2.47
N ALA A 77 6.18 8.84 1.71
CA ALA A 77 6.49 8.42 0.35
C ALA A 77 7.04 6.99 0.28
N PHE A 78 7.87 6.58 1.24
CA PHE A 78 8.34 5.19 1.33
C PHE A 78 7.27 4.25 1.87
N PHE A 79 6.51 4.68 2.88
CA PHE A 79 5.43 3.89 3.46
C PHE A 79 4.36 3.50 2.43
N GLN A 80 4.02 4.42 1.52
CA GLN A 80 3.06 4.18 0.46
C GLN A 80 3.41 2.98 -0.44
N LEU A 81 4.70 2.65 -0.63
CA LEU A 81 5.13 1.47 -1.40
C LEU A 81 4.64 0.18 -0.75
N SER A 82 4.87 0.06 0.57
CA SER A 82 4.47 -1.11 1.34
C SER A 82 2.94 -1.22 1.43
N ASP A 83 2.26 -0.10 1.66
CA ASP A 83 0.80 -0.03 1.72
C ASP A 83 0.14 -0.47 0.40
N GLY A 84 0.65 0.02 -0.73
CA GLY A 84 0.11 -0.33 -2.05
C GLY A 84 0.20 -1.84 -2.36
N ILE A 85 1.32 -2.48 -2.01
CA ILE A 85 1.51 -3.93 -2.14
C ILE A 85 0.52 -4.67 -1.24
N GLN A 86 0.36 -4.24 0.01
CA GLN A 86 -0.55 -4.85 0.97
C GLN A 86 -2.01 -4.81 0.48
N VAL A 87 -2.46 -3.64 -0.01
CA VAL A 87 -3.82 -3.44 -0.52
C VAL A 87 -4.12 -4.34 -1.72
N VAL A 88 -3.17 -4.52 -2.64
CA VAL A 88 -3.34 -5.41 -3.80
C VAL A 88 -3.32 -6.88 -3.37
N GLY A 89 -2.44 -7.24 -2.44
CA GLY A 89 -2.40 -8.59 -1.89
C GLY A 89 -3.71 -9.00 -1.22
N LEU A 90 -4.32 -8.09 -0.47
CA LEU A 90 -5.64 -8.27 0.12
C LEU A 90 -6.72 -8.53 -0.95
N GLY A 91 -6.69 -7.79 -2.07
CA GLY A 91 -7.66 -7.99 -3.16
C GLY A 91 -7.46 -9.31 -3.92
N VAL A 92 -6.20 -9.67 -4.17
CA VAL A 92 -5.84 -10.92 -4.84
C VAL A 92 -6.26 -12.14 -4.01
N LEU A 93 -5.97 -12.13 -2.70
CA LEU A 93 -6.37 -13.22 -1.79
C LEU A 93 -7.89 -13.30 -1.60
N ARG A 94 -8.58 -12.15 -1.52
CA ARG A 94 -10.05 -12.13 -1.55
C ARG A 94 -10.62 -12.71 -2.84
N GLY A 95 -9.95 -12.49 -3.99
CA GLY A 95 -10.30 -13.09 -5.28
C GLY A 95 -10.22 -14.63 -5.26
N LEU A 96 -9.36 -15.21 -4.41
CA LEU A 96 -9.27 -16.65 -4.15
C LEU A 96 -10.30 -17.16 -3.12
N ALA A 97 -11.20 -16.29 -2.66
CA ALA A 97 -12.11 -16.53 -1.54
C ALA A 97 -11.44 -16.77 -0.18
N ASP A 98 -10.13 -16.49 -0.04
CA ASP A 98 -9.45 -16.53 1.25
C ASP A 98 -9.50 -15.16 1.94
N ILE A 99 -10.45 -15.02 2.86
CA ILE A 99 -10.71 -13.78 3.61
C ILE A 99 -10.17 -13.87 5.03
N LYS A 100 -10.02 -15.08 5.58
CA LYS A 100 -9.70 -15.30 7.00
C LYS A 100 -8.24 -14.97 7.30
N LEU A 101 -7.32 -15.52 6.49
CA LEU A 101 -5.89 -15.35 6.71
C LEU A 101 -5.48 -13.87 6.65
N PRO A 102 -5.86 -13.11 5.60
CA PRO A 102 -5.44 -11.72 5.48
C PRO A 102 -5.99 -10.84 6.62
N THR A 103 -7.23 -11.09 7.03
CA THR A 103 -7.88 -10.32 8.10
C THR A 103 -7.18 -10.47 9.44
N ILE A 104 -6.78 -11.70 9.80
CA ILE A 104 -6.04 -11.95 11.05
C ILE A 104 -4.66 -11.27 11.01
N ILE A 105 -3.95 -11.39 9.88
CA ILE A 105 -2.63 -10.76 9.71
C ILE A 105 -2.74 -9.24 9.84
N THR A 106 -3.71 -8.62 9.16
CA THR A 106 -3.97 -7.18 9.24
C THR A 106 -4.32 -6.75 10.66
N PHE A 107 -5.17 -7.51 11.36
CA PHE A 107 -5.55 -7.21 12.74
C PHE A 107 -4.34 -7.23 13.67
N VAL A 108 -3.55 -8.30 13.66
CA VAL A 108 -2.37 -8.42 14.53
C VAL A 108 -1.33 -7.36 14.20
N ALA A 109 -1.06 -7.12 12.92
CA ALA A 109 -0.06 -6.13 12.49
C ALA A 109 -0.42 -4.71 12.95
N TYR A 110 -1.68 -4.28 12.76
CA TYR A 110 -2.06 -2.92 13.13
C TYR A 110 -2.33 -2.73 14.62
N TRP A 111 -3.02 -3.68 15.27
CA TRP A 111 -3.41 -3.53 16.67
C TRP A 111 -2.34 -3.94 17.66
N VAL A 112 -1.67 -5.07 17.41
CA VAL A 112 -0.75 -5.67 18.39
C VAL A 112 0.67 -5.16 18.19
N VAL A 113 1.06 -4.83 16.95
CA VAL A 113 2.42 -4.40 16.65
C VAL A 113 2.49 -2.89 16.44
N ALA A 114 1.76 -2.34 15.48
CA ALA A 114 1.92 -0.93 15.10
C ALA A 114 1.52 0.04 16.23
N LEU A 115 0.42 -0.22 16.95
CA LEU A 115 -0.03 0.64 18.05
C LEU A 115 0.96 0.65 19.24
N PRO A 116 1.37 -0.50 19.83
CA PRO A 116 2.34 -0.49 20.94
C PRO A 116 3.70 0.07 20.52
N MET A 117 4.17 -0.26 19.31
CA MET A 117 5.45 0.25 18.81
C MET A 117 5.40 1.77 18.57
N GLY A 118 4.28 2.28 18.06
CA GLY A 118 4.05 3.71 17.91
C GLY A 118 3.98 4.44 19.25
N TYR A 119 3.37 3.82 20.28
CA TYR A 119 3.36 4.37 21.63
C TYR A 119 4.77 4.43 22.23
N LEU A 120 5.53 3.32 22.14
CA LEU A 120 6.89 3.26 22.65
C LEU A 120 7.81 4.26 21.94
N LEU A 121 7.81 4.32 20.61
CA LEU A 121 8.72 5.19 19.86
C LEU A 121 8.29 6.67 19.84
N GLY A 122 7.02 6.95 20.10
CA GLY A 122 6.48 8.31 20.06
C GLY A 122 6.51 9.03 21.41
N PHE A 123 6.42 8.31 22.52
CA PHE A 123 6.31 8.90 23.87
C PHE A 123 7.47 8.55 24.81
N VAL A 124 8.20 7.46 24.57
CA VAL A 124 9.36 7.03 25.39
C VAL A 124 10.65 7.39 24.67
#